data_AF-A0A6G0IZI6-F1
#
_entry.id   AF-A0A6G0IZI6-F1
#
_cell.length_a   1.000
_cell.length_b   1.000
_cell.length_c   1.000
_cell.angle_alpha   90.00
_cell.angle_beta   90.00
_cell.angle_gamma   90.00
#
_symmetry.space_group_name_H-M   'P 1'
#
loop_
_entity.id
_entity.type
_entity.pdbx_description
1 polymer ?
#
loop_
_entity_poly.entity_id
_entity_poly.type
_entity_poly.pdbx_seq_one_letter_code
_entity_poly.pdbx_strand_id
1 'polypeptide(L)'
;MEPRKSNRNKTQQTKVTNFATPAAKAKLTTMEASAAASSAGSGSPFKQPEESTATARDETSTSLGTILTAINTMKAEISSKFDGILTAIENVRRDITDCSERVTQAETRISTTEDDVTMLRKKGKNLEGKNKDLEEKVLDLEARSRRSNVRLVNLPEGAEGEDTCGFLENWIPEALELQQLRGKITVERAHRLGPRRQHKTDSAPRTLIMKFLNYKDKEAVIKAARAKKQVLYNNHPVRFYQDVTAEMHKKLKEFEEARRQLRSLGLRYGMIPPARLIVTYNERSHIFNGADEAERFIKKIQSDNQSD
;
A
#
# COMPACT_ATOMS: atom_id res chain seq x y z
N MET A 1 -11.35 -35.56 6.75
CA MET A 1 -11.43 -34.11 6.50
C MET A 1 -10.06 -33.62 6.07
N GLU A 2 -9.85 -33.46 4.77
CA GLU A 2 -8.58 -33.03 4.18
C GLU A 2 -8.41 -31.49 4.23
N PRO A 3 -7.17 -30.97 4.26
CA PRO A 3 -6.92 -29.54 4.18
C PRO A 3 -6.80 -29.07 2.72
N ARG A 4 -7.61 -28.06 2.35
CA ARG A 4 -7.51 -27.36 1.06
C ARG A 4 -6.26 -26.49 0.99
N LYS A 5 -5.35 -26.82 0.08
CA LYS A 5 -4.24 -25.95 -0.36
C LYS A 5 -4.77 -24.93 -1.37
N SER A 6 -4.66 -23.63 -1.05
CA SER A 6 -4.92 -22.52 -1.97
C SER A 6 -3.66 -22.26 -2.80
N ASN A 7 -3.73 -22.50 -4.10
CA ASN A 7 -2.63 -22.29 -5.04
C ASN A 7 -2.85 -20.97 -5.78
N ARG A 8 -1.90 -20.04 -5.63
CA ARG A 8 -1.92 -18.69 -6.18
C ARG A 8 -0.97 -18.66 -7.37
N ASN A 9 -1.48 -18.65 -8.61
CA ASN A 9 -0.64 -18.44 -9.78
C ASN A 9 -1.01 -17.17 -10.55
N LYS A 10 0.07 -16.47 -10.93
CA LYS A 10 0.18 -15.09 -11.39
C LYS A 10 -0.27 -14.96 -12.85
N THR A 11 -1.14 -13.99 -13.14
CA THR A 11 -1.41 -13.55 -14.51
C THR A 11 -0.41 -12.46 -14.89
N GLN A 12 0.40 -12.71 -15.91
CA GLN A 12 1.28 -11.71 -16.52
C GLN A 12 0.45 -10.75 -17.37
N GLN A 13 0.62 -9.43 -17.16
CA GLN A 13 0.07 -8.40 -18.02
C GLN A 13 1.07 -8.11 -19.15
N THR A 14 0.68 -8.35 -20.40
CA THR A 14 1.37 -7.81 -21.57
C THR A 14 0.75 -6.46 -21.95
N LYS A 15 1.57 -5.41 -21.92
CA LYS A 15 1.25 -4.05 -22.37
C LYS A 15 1.00 -4.04 -23.88
N VAL A 16 -0.09 -3.40 -24.30
CA VAL A 16 -0.23 -2.91 -25.68
C VAL A 16 -0.23 -1.39 -25.59
N THR A 17 0.76 -0.77 -26.21
CA THR A 17 0.93 0.69 -26.28
C THR A 17 0.84 1.14 -27.73
N ASN A 18 0.21 2.30 -27.89
CA ASN A 18 0.37 3.30 -28.95
C ASN A 18 -0.45 3.11 -30.22
N PHE A 19 -1.48 3.95 -30.37
CA PHE A 19 -1.63 4.80 -31.56
C PHE A 19 -2.19 6.16 -31.13
N ALA A 20 -1.39 7.21 -31.35
CA ALA A 20 -1.79 8.59 -31.16
C ALA A 20 -1.53 9.40 -32.44
N THR A 21 -2.60 10.04 -32.93
CA THR A 21 -2.68 11.34 -33.66
C THR A 21 -2.17 11.44 -35.12
N PRO A 22 -2.58 12.45 -35.93
CA PRO A 22 -3.50 13.58 -35.67
C PRO A 22 -4.57 13.90 -36.73
N ALA A 23 -5.41 14.88 -36.37
CA ALA A 23 -6.52 15.48 -37.11
C ALA A 23 -6.13 16.29 -38.38
N ALA A 24 -7.08 16.40 -39.32
CA ALA A 24 -7.18 17.52 -40.26
C ALA A 24 -8.66 17.89 -40.51
N LYS A 25 -8.97 19.19 -40.40
CA LYS A 25 -10.29 19.81 -40.62
C LYS A 25 -10.53 20.07 -42.11
N ALA A 26 -11.78 19.98 -42.57
CA ALA A 26 -12.35 20.93 -43.55
C ALA A 26 -13.89 20.93 -43.51
N LYS A 27 -14.46 22.14 -43.56
CA LYS A 27 -15.89 22.51 -43.54
C LYS A 27 -16.57 22.23 -44.88
N LEU A 28 -17.89 21.97 -44.88
CA LEU A 28 -18.82 22.69 -45.76
C LEU A 28 -20.23 22.75 -45.15
N THR A 29 -20.82 23.94 -45.21
CA THR A 29 -22.10 24.34 -44.64
C THR A 29 -23.16 24.45 -45.74
N THR A 30 -24.39 24.02 -45.41
CA THR A 30 -25.72 24.55 -45.79
C THR A 30 -26.15 24.65 -47.26
N MET A 31 -27.32 24.07 -47.60
CA MET A 31 -28.47 24.82 -48.15
C MET A 31 -29.77 24.01 -48.13
N GLU A 32 -30.83 24.64 -47.61
CA GLU A 32 -32.25 24.26 -47.70
C GLU A 32 -32.79 24.42 -49.13
N ALA A 33 -33.85 23.67 -49.48
CA ALA A 33 -35.18 24.21 -49.88
C ALA A 33 -36.05 23.18 -50.65
N SER A 34 -37.22 22.88 -50.05
CA SER A 34 -38.58 22.93 -50.65
C SER A 34 -38.78 22.89 -52.18
N ALA A 35 -39.69 22.02 -52.67
CA ALA A 35 -41.01 22.40 -53.24
C ALA A 35 -41.67 21.25 -54.03
N ALA A 36 -43.00 21.32 -54.10
CA ALA A 36 -43.93 20.33 -54.63
C ALA A 36 -44.41 20.61 -56.09
N ALA A 37 -45.03 19.57 -56.65
CA ALA A 37 -46.23 19.56 -57.52
C ALA A 37 -46.16 19.83 -59.05
N SER A 38 -46.64 18.80 -59.78
CA SER A 38 -47.70 18.78 -60.84
C SER A 38 -47.53 19.40 -62.23
N SER A 39 -47.76 18.57 -63.27
CA SER A 39 -48.68 18.74 -64.43
C SER A 39 -48.62 17.45 -65.28
N ALA A 40 -49.66 16.73 -65.71
CA ALA A 40 -50.97 16.98 -66.34
C ALA A 40 -50.93 17.10 -67.88
N GLY A 41 -51.67 16.19 -68.55
CA GLY A 41 -52.08 16.21 -69.97
C GLY A 41 -51.55 15.02 -70.81
N SER A 42 -52.24 14.33 -71.73
CA SER A 42 -53.66 13.99 -72.03
C SER A 42 -53.66 13.35 -73.43
N GLY A 43 -54.45 12.30 -73.72
CA GLY A 43 -54.98 12.07 -75.09
C GLY A 43 -54.70 10.75 -75.84
N SER A 44 -55.43 9.67 -75.48
CA SER A 44 -56.37 8.86 -76.32
C SER A 44 -55.96 8.24 -77.72
N PRO A 45 -56.77 7.39 -78.41
CA PRO A 45 -56.56 5.93 -78.49
C PRO A 45 -56.64 5.34 -79.93
N PHE A 46 -55.91 4.26 -80.30
CA PHE A 46 -56.35 3.43 -81.46
C PHE A 46 -55.67 2.05 -81.62
N LYS A 47 -56.51 1.00 -81.55
CA LYS A 47 -56.68 -0.18 -82.43
C LYS A 47 -55.49 -1.12 -82.77
N GLN A 48 -55.66 -2.40 -82.40
CA GLN A 48 -55.00 -3.58 -82.97
C GLN A 48 -55.31 -3.74 -84.48
N PRO A 49 -54.47 -4.51 -85.21
CA PRO A 49 -54.98 -5.80 -85.66
C PRO A 49 -53.95 -6.96 -85.63
N GLU A 50 -54.49 -8.16 -85.38
CA GLU A 50 -54.05 -9.50 -85.82
C GLU A 50 -53.77 -9.51 -87.35
N GLU A 51 -53.02 -10.38 -88.04
CA GLU A 51 -52.46 -11.71 -87.82
C GLU A 51 -51.48 -12.06 -88.99
N SER A 52 -50.56 -13.01 -88.75
CA SER A 52 -50.04 -14.10 -89.64
C SER A 52 -49.30 -13.77 -90.98
N THR A 53 -48.10 -14.28 -91.31
CA THR A 53 -47.62 -15.68 -91.51
C THR A 53 -46.07 -15.65 -91.73
N ALA A 54 -45.19 -16.39 -91.03
CA ALA A 54 -44.68 -17.78 -91.22
C ALA A 54 -44.10 -18.03 -92.64
N THR A 55 -42.88 -18.52 -92.93
CA THR A 55 -42.01 -19.53 -92.30
C THR A 55 -40.59 -19.48 -92.92
N ALA A 56 -39.55 -19.13 -92.15
CA ALA A 56 -38.12 -19.44 -92.41
C ALA A 56 -37.25 -19.19 -91.14
N ARG A 57 -37.88 -19.16 -89.96
CA ARG A 57 -37.31 -18.68 -88.69
C ARG A 57 -37.03 -19.79 -87.67
N ASP A 58 -37.34 -21.05 -87.97
CA ASP A 58 -37.68 -22.03 -86.92
C ASP A 58 -36.48 -22.60 -86.12
N GLU A 59 -35.30 -22.75 -86.72
CA GLU A 59 -34.10 -23.17 -85.98
C GLU A 59 -33.40 -22.01 -85.24
N THR A 60 -33.43 -20.80 -85.83
CA THR A 60 -32.85 -19.59 -85.23
C THR A 60 -33.76 -18.96 -84.17
N SER A 61 -35.09 -19.11 -84.28
CA SER A 61 -36.08 -18.67 -83.28
C SER A 61 -36.05 -19.55 -82.02
N THR A 62 -35.82 -20.87 -82.19
CA THR A 62 -35.72 -21.83 -81.09
C THR A 62 -34.42 -21.62 -80.28
N SER A 63 -33.31 -21.32 -80.98
CA SER A 63 -32.02 -20.92 -80.37
C SER A 63 -32.09 -19.56 -79.66
N LEU A 64 -32.71 -18.54 -80.29
CA LEU A 64 -32.93 -17.25 -79.63
C LEU A 64 -33.86 -17.36 -78.43
N GLY A 65 -34.90 -18.20 -78.51
CA GLY A 65 -35.83 -18.47 -77.41
C GLY A 65 -35.15 -19.13 -76.20
N THR A 66 -34.24 -20.08 -76.44
CA THR A 66 -33.46 -20.74 -75.39
C THR A 66 -32.41 -19.81 -74.75
N ILE A 67 -31.83 -18.89 -75.52
CA ILE A 67 -30.95 -17.83 -74.98
C ILE A 67 -31.76 -16.85 -74.12
N LEU A 68 -32.96 -16.45 -74.56
CA LEU A 68 -33.85 -15.55 -73.81
C LEU A 68 -34.32 -16.16 -72.48
N THR A 69 -34.64 -17.45 -72.47
CA THR A 69 -34.98 -18.15 -71.21
C THR A 69 -33.77 -18.22 -70.30
N ALA A 70 -32.58 -18.57 -70.79
CA ALA A 70 -31.35 -18.59 -70.00
C ALA A 70 -31.00 -17.20 -69.41
N ILE A 71 -31.17 -16.12 -70.18
CA ILE A 71 -30.97 -14.74 -69.69
C ILE A 71 -31.97 -14.40 -68.59
N ASN A 72 -33.24 -14.75 -68.75
CA ASN A 72 -34.27 -14.51 -67.73
C ASN A 72 -34.02 -15.33 -66.46
N THR A 73 -33.55 -16.58 -66.59
CA THR A 73 -33.14 -17.41 -65.46
C THR A 73 -31.93 -16.81 -64.74
N MET A 74 -30.88 -16.40 -65.48
CA MET A 74 -29.72 -15.72 -64.89
C MET A 74 -30.11 -14.41 -64.21
N LYS A 75 -31.01 -13.61 -64.81
CA LYS A 75 -31.54 -12.40 -64.19
C LYS A 75 -32.22 -12.71 -62.86
N ALA A 76 -33.07 -13.75 -62.80
CA ALA A 76 -33.74 -14.16 -61.58
C ALA A 76 -32.76 -14.63 -60.50
N GLU A 77 -31.75 -15.44 -60.87
CA GLU A 77 -30.70 -15.89 -59.94
C GLU A 77 -29.86 -14.71 -59.41
N ILE A 78 -29.48 -13.77 -60.27
CA ILE A 78 -28.72 -12.58 -59.88
C ILE A 78 -29.56 -11.71 -58.95
N SER A 79 -30.83 -11.47 -59.27
CA SER A 79 -31.75 -10.73 -58.39
C SER A 79 -31.87 -11.40 -57.01
N SER A 80 -32.06 -12.72 -56.98
CA SER A 80 -32.13 -13.48 -55.73
C SER A 80 -30.83 -13.39 -54.91
N LYS A 81 -29.66 -13.47 -55.55
CA LYS A 81 -28.38 -13.28 -54.85
C LYS A 81 -28.20 -11.84 -54.36
N PHE A 82 -28.66 -10.84 -55.12
CA PHE A 82 -28.63 -9.44 -54.69
C PHE A 82 -29.50 -9.20 -53.46
N ASP A 83 -30.70 -9.77 -53.42
CA ASP A 83 -31.59 -9.72 -52.25
C ASP A 83 -30.94 -10.41 -51.03
N GLY A 84 -30.28 -11.55 -51.26
CA GLY A 84 -29.49 -12.24 -50.24
C GLY A 84 -28.31 -11.41 -49.70
N ILE A 85 -27.65 -10.64 -50.57
CA ILE A 85 -26.58 -9.72 -50.17
C ILE A 85 -27.13 -8.53 -49.38
N LEU A 86 -28.24 -7.93 -49.82
CA LEU A 86 -28.88 -6.80 -49.15
C LEU A 86 -29.30 -7.18 -47.73
N THR A 87 -29.95 -8.33 -47.56
CA THR A 87 -30.33 -8.85 -46.24
C THR A 87 -29.11 -9.15 -45.36
N ALA A 88 -28.02 -9.71 -45.91
CA ALA A 88 -26.78 -9.90 -45.16
C ALA A 88 -26.16 -8.57 -44.71
N ILE A 89 -26.17 -7.54 -45.57
CA ILE A 89 -25.68 -6.19 -45.23
C ILE A 89 -26.53 -5.57 -44.12
N GLU A 90 -27.85 -5.72 -44.16
CA GLU A 90 -28.74 -5.24 -43.10
C GLU A 90 -28.47 -5.91 -41.76
N ASN A 91 -28.24 -7.23 -41.76
CA ASN A 91 -27.87 -7.98 -40.56
C ASN A 91 -26.52 -7.51 -39.99
N VAL A 92 -25.50 -7.35 -40.84
CA VAL A 92 -24.18 -6.83 -40.42
C VAL A 92 -24.30 -5.41 -39.86
N ARG A 93 -25.12 -4.55 -40.48
CA ARG A 93 -25.36 -3.20 -39.99
C ARG A 93 -26.00 -3.22 -38.59
N ARG A 94 -26.95 -4.13 -38.37
CA ARG A 94 -27.58 -4.33 -37.06
C ARG A 94 -26.56 -4.79 -36.02
N ASP A 95 -25.74 -5.78 -36.34
CA ASP A 95 -24.71 -6.31 -35.44
C ASP A 95 -23.64 -5.26 -35.10
N ILE A 96 -23.24 -4.43 -36.08
CA ILE A 96 -22.34 -3.29 -35.85
C ILE A 96 -22.95 -2.29 -34.88
N THR A 97 -24.25 -2.03 -34.99
CA THR A 97 -24.96 -1.10 -34.09
C THR A 97 -25.02 -1.65 -32.67
N ASP A 98 -25.39 -2.92 -32.48
CA ASP A 98 -25.38 -3.59 -31.17
C ASP A 98 -23.97 -3.62 -30.56
N CYS A 99 -22.96 -3.93 -31.38
CA CYS A 99 -21.56 -3.91 -30.95
C CYS A 99 -21.13 -2.52 -30.48
N SER A 100 -21.49 -1.47 -31.23
CA SER A 100 -21.20 -0.08 -30.87
C SER A 100 -21.82 0.33 -29.53
N GLU A 101 -23.07 -0.08 -29.28
CA GLU A 101 -23.76 0.18 -28.01
C GLU A 101 -23.06 -0.54 -26.84
N ARG A 102 -22.71 -1.82 -27.02
CA ARG A 102 -22.00 -2.61 -26.02
C ARG A 102 -20.60 -2.08 -25.73
N VAL A 103 -19.88 -1.61 -26.74
CA VAL A 103 -18.57 -0.97 -26.58
C VAL A 103 -18.70 0.33 -25.79
N THR A 104 -19.67 1.18 -26.11
CA THR A 104 -19.93 2.42 -25.36
C THR A 104 -20.26 2.13 -23.89
N GLN A 105 -21.06 1.09 -23.63
CA GLN A 105 -21.37 0.66 -22.26
C GLN A 105 -20.13 0.10 -21.53
N ALA A 106 -19.25 -0.61 -22.23
CA ALA A 106 -18.00 -1.08 -21.65
C ALA A 106 -17.04 0.08 -21.33
N GLU A 107 -16.90 1.05 -22.24
CA GLU A 107 -16.07 2.24 -22.05
C GLU A 107 -16.52 3.06 -20.84
N THR A 108 -17.82 3.30 -20.70
CA THR A 108 -18.37 4.02 -19.54
C THR A 108 -18.09 3.26 -18.23
N ARG A 109 -18.31 1.95 -18.19
CA ARG A 109 -17.98 1.11 -17.01
C ARG A 109 -16.49 1.09 -16.69
N ILE A 110 -15.63 1.09 -17.72
CA ILE A 110 -14.18 1.16 -17.54
C ILE A 110 -13.81 2.51 -16.95
N SER A 111 -14.32 3.62 -17.50
CA SER A 111 -14.09 4.97 -16.98
C SER A 111 -14.48 5.09 -15.52
N THR A 112 -15.68 4.62 -15.13
CA THR A 112 -16.10 4.67 -13.72
C THR A 112 -15.20 3.82 -12.82
N THR A 113 -14.78 2.65 -13.30
CA THR A 113 -13.88 1.76 -12.54
C THR A 113 -12.50 2.37 -12.37
N GLU A 114 -11.98 3.05 -13.40
CA GLU A 114 -10.70 3.76 -13.34
C GLU A 114 -10.75 4.91 -12.33
N ASP A 115 -11.84 5.69 -12.33
CA ASP A 115 -12.07 6.74 -11.34
C ASP A 115 -12.12 6.18 -9.92
N ASP A 116 -12.87 5.10 -9.68
CA ASP A 116 -12.95 4.42 -8.40
C ASP A 116 -11.58 3.90 -7.94
N VAL A 117 -10.81 3.28 -8.84
CA VAL A 117 -9.45 2.81 -8.54
C VAL A 117 -8.54 3.97 -8.14
N THR A 118 -8.62 5.12 -8.81
CA THR A 118 -7.82 6.30 -8.43
C THR A 118 -8.23 6.83 -7.07
N MET A 119 -9.53 6.87 -6.76
CA MET A 119 -10.04 7.29 -5.46
C MET A 119 -9.62 6.33 -4.34
N LEU A 120 -9.72 5.03 -4.56
CA LEU A 120 -9.30 4.00 -3.60
C LEU A 120 -7.80 4.07 -3.33
N ARG A 121 -6.97 4.29 -4.37
CA ARG A 121 -5.53 4.51 -4.18
C ARG A 121 -5.24 5.74 -3.33
N LYS A 122 -5.95 6.86 -3.56
CA LYS A 122 -5.82 8.08 -2.74
C LYS A 122 -6.22 7.82 -1.29
N LYS A 123 -7.35 7.13 -1.06
CA LYS A 123 -7.81 6.73 0.29
C LYS A 123 -6.80 5.81 0.98
N GLY A 124 -6.24 4.84 0.25
CA GLY A 124 -5.21 3.93 0.75
C GLY A 124 -3.97 4.68 1.25
N LYS A 125 -3.41 5.59 0.43
CA LYS A 125 -2.27 6.43 0.83
C LYS A 125 -2.58 7.30 2.06
N ASN A 126 -3.77 7.88 2.13
CA ASN A 126 -4.19 8.69 3.27
C ASN A 126 -4.31 7.86 4.56
N LEU A 127 -4.87 6.65 4.46
CA LEU A 127 -4.97 5.73 5.59
C LEU A 127 -3.59 5.24 6.06
N GLU A 128 -2.68 4.94 5.13
CA GLU A 128 -1.31 4.56 5.46
C GLU A 128 -0.58 5.68 6.23
N GLY A 129 -0.72 6.93 5.78
CA GLY A 129 -0.19 8.10 6.49
C GLY A 129 -0.77 8.23 7.90
N LYS A 130 -2.10 8.20 8.03
CA LYS A 130 -2.77 8.26 9.34
C LYS A 130 -2.39 7.11 10.27
N ASN A 131 -2.19 5.90 9.73
CA ASN A 131 -1.79 4.76 10.54
C ASN A 131 -0.38 4.96 11.10
N LYS A 132 0.55 5.47 10.29
CA LYS A 132 1.90 5.82 10.74
C LYS A 132 1.87 6.89 11.84
N ASP A 133 1.04 7.93 11.69
CA ASP A 133 0.89 8.98 12.69
C ASP A 133 0.30 8.43 14.01
N LEU A 134 -0.64 7.49 13.92
CA LEU A 134 -1.22 6.81 15.08
C LEU A 134 -0.21 5.91 15.77
N GLU A 135 0.58 5.14 15.03
CA GLU A 135 1.66 4.31 15.57
C GLU A 135 2.67 5.17 16.34
N GLU A 136 3.09 6.31 15.77
CA GLU A 136 4.00 7.24 16.44
C GLU A 136 3.38 7.83 17.72
N LYS A 137 2.09 8.22 17.66
CA LYS A 137 1.38 8.75 18.83
C LYS A 137 1.22 7.71 19.94
N VAL A 138 0.90 6.46 19.59
CA VAL A 138 0.80 5.36 20.56
C VAL A 138 2.15 5.11 21.22
N LEU A 139 3.23 5.07 20.44
CA LEU A 139 4.59 4.92 20.97
C LEU A 139 4.97 6.06 21.92
N ASP A 140 4.65 7.32 21.59
CA ASP A 140 4.92 8.46 22.48
C ASP A 140 4.10 8.40 23.78
N LEU A 141 2.81 8.05 23.69
CA LEU A 141 1.93 7.89 24.86
C LEU A 141 2.43 6.77 25.78
N GLU A 142 2.79 5.62 25.21
CA GLU A 142 3.33 4.49 25.97
C GLU A 142 4.67 4.85 26.60
N ALA A 143 5.57 5.52 25.86
CA ALA A 143 6.84 5.99 26.37
C ALA A 143 6.65 6.98 27.54
N ARG A 144 5.74 7.96 27.41
CA ARG A 144 5.41 8.93 28.48
C ARG A 144 4.88 8.25 29.73
N SER A 145 3.96 7.29 29.57
CA SER A 145 3.39 6.51 30.67
C SER A 145 4.46 5.74 31.47
N ARG A 146 5.50 5.26 30.78
CA ARG A 146 6.60 4.47 31.38
C ARG A 146 7.79 5.31 31.87
N ARG A 147 7.79 6.64 31.69
CA ARG A 147 8.95 7.49 32.04
C ARG A 147 9.38 7.37 33.49
N SER A 148 8.43 7.22 34.41
CA SER A 148 8.69 7.07 35.85
C SER A 148 8.88 5.62 36.29
N ASN A 149 8.93 4.67 35.35
CA ASN A 149 9.08 3.26 35.65
C ASN A 149 10.55 2.81 35.59
N VAL A 150 10.90 1.85 36.43
CA VAL A 150 12.21 1.18 36.49
C VAL A 150 12.01 -0.32 36.57
N ARG A 151 12.87 -1.06 35.87
CA ARG A 151 12.92 -2.51 35.90
C ARG A 151 14.09 -2.95 36.77
N LEU A 152 13.80 -3.78 37.75
CA LEU A 152 14.77 -4.44 38.62
C LEU A 152 14.92 -5.90 38.20
N VAL A 153 16.13 -6.26 37.79
CA VAL A 153 16.45 -7.59 37.25
C VAL A 153 17.37 -8.33 38.22
N ASN A 154 17.14 -9.64 38.36
CA ASN A 154 17.89 -10.56 39.23
C ASN A 154 17.72 -10.36 40.75
N LEU A 155 16.67 -9.66 41.18
CA LEU A 155 16.30 -9.70 42.60
C LEU A 155 15.74 -11.10 42.94
N PRO A 156 16.28 -11.82 43.96
CA PRO A 156 15.76 -13.14 44.35
C PRO A 156 14.24 -13.12 44.60
N GLU A 157 13.54 -14.20 44.25
CA GLU A 157 12.09 -14.27 44.50
C GLU A 157 11.81 -14.33 46.01
N GLY A 158 10.84 -13.54 46.48
CA GLY A 158 10.48 -13.46 47.91
C GLY A 158 11.31 -12.46 48.73
N ALA A 159 12.37 -11.88 48.17
CA ALA A 159 13.19 -10.86 48.83
C ALA A 159 12.42 -9.60 49.28
N GLU A 160 11.30 -9.32 48.60
CA GLU A 160 10.45 -8.14 48.83
C GLU A 160 9.52 -8.27 50.04
N GLY A 161 9.28 -9.51 50.51
CA GLY A 161 8.25 -9.77 51.51
C GLY A 161 6.84 -9.50 50.98
N GLU A 162 5.92 -9.15 51.89
CA GLU A 162 4.52 -8.84 51.60
C GLU A 162 4.33 -7.42 51.07
N ASP A 163 5.10 -6.45 51.59
CA ASP A 163 5.10 -5.06 51.12
C ASP A 163 6.29 -4.76 50.20
N THR A 164 6.06 -4.93 48.91
CA THR A 164 7.06 -4.64 47.87
C THR A 164 7.44 -3.17 47.80
N CYS A 165 6.51 -2.24 48.04
CA CYS A 165 6.78 -0.82 47.91
C CYS A 165 7.67 -0.34 49.06
N GLY A 166 7.29 -0.62 50.31
CA GLY A 166 8.08 -0.24 51.48
C GLY A 166 9.47 -0.90 51.49
N PHE A 167 9.60 -2.13 51.01
CA PHE A 167 10.91 -2.77 50.81
C PHE A 167 11.81 -1.94 49.88
N LEU A 168 11.29 -1.54 48.71
CA LEU A 168 12.07 -0.80 47.72
C LEU A 168 12.43 0.62 48.19
N GLU A 169 11.51 1.30 48.87
CA GLU A 169 11.73 2.64 49.41
C GLU A 169 12.87 2.67 50.44
N ASN A 170 13.02 1.61 51.23
CA ASN A 170 14.08 1.48 52.22
C ASN A 170 15.40 0.97 51.60
N TRP A 171 15.31 -0.07 50.78
CA TRP A 171 16.48 -0.75 50.23
C TRP A 171 17.21 0.06 49.16
N ILE A 172 16.51 0.76 48.26
CA ILE A 172 17.14 1.47 47.13
C ILE A 172 18.13 2.56 47.61
N PRO A 173 17.77 3.45 48.54
CA PRO A 173 18.71 4.46 49.07
C PRO A 173 19.96 3.84 49.69
N GLU A 174 19.81 2.73 50.41
CA GLU A 174 20.93 2.02 51.05
C GLU A 174 21.83 1.35 49.99
N ALA A 175 21.21 0.60 49.07
CA ALA A 175 21.92 -0.13 48.02
C ALA A 175 22.67 0.79 47.05
N LEU A 176 22.17 2.01 46.83
CA LEU A 176 22.76 2.98 45.90
C LEU A 176 23.54 4.12 46.59
N GLU A 177 23.71 4.06 47.91
CA GLU A 177 24.40 5.10 48.70
C GLU A 177 23.77 6.51 48.54
N LEU A 178 22.45 6.55 48.38
CA LEU A 178 21.66 7.78 48.23
C LEU A 178 21.04 8.22 49.56
N GLN A 179 21.86 8.44 50.58
CA GLN A 179 21.40 8.77 51.94
C GLN A 179 20.49 10.02 51.97
N GLN A 180 20.72 10.98 51.08
CA GLN A 180 19.92 12.19 50.93
C GLN A 180 18.49 11.95 50.46
N LEU A 181 18.21 10.79 49.85
CA LEU A 181 16.90 10.37 49.37
C LEU A 181 16.20 9.38 50.32
N ARG A 182 16.86 8.96 51.40
CA ARG A 182 16.28 8.05 52.39
C ARG A 182 15.02 8.67 53.01
N GLY A 183 13.91 7.93 52.98
CA GLY A 183 12.60 8.40 53.46
C GLY A 183 11.91 9.47 52.58
N LYS A 184 12.51 9.84 51.44
CA LYS A 184 11.90 10.79 50.48
C LYS A 184 11.41 10.12 49.20
N ILE A 185 12.00 8.98 48.84
CA ILE A 185 11.55 8.20 47.69
C ILE A 185 10.18 7.62 47.99
N THR A 186 9.22 7.85 47.09
CA THR A 186 7.90 7.23 47.14
C THR A 186 7.68 6.39 45.88
N VAL A 187 7.39 5.11 46.09
CA VAL A 187 7.06 4.14 45.05
C VAL A 187 5.54 4.02 45.00
N GLU A 188 4.93 4.48 43.90
CA GLU A 188 3.48 4.42 43.69
C GLU A 188 3.01 2.96 43.63
N ARG A 189 3.71 2.13 42.86
CA ARG A 189 3.38 0.73 42.62
C ARG A 189 4.63 -0.07 42.30
N ALA A 190 4.72 -1.29 42.83
CA ALA A 190 5.74 -2.26 42.45
C ALA A 190 5.14 -3.67 42.37
N HIS A 191 5.55 -4.43 41.35
CA HIS A 191 5.13 -5.82 41.18
C HIS A 191 6.07 -6.60 40.26
N ARG A 192 6.04 -7.93 40.37
CA ARG A 192 6.76 -8.84 39.47
C ARG A 192 6.01 -9.02 38.15
N LEU A 193 6.74 -9.06 37.05
CA LEU A 193 6.18 -9.24 35.70
C LEU A 193 5.94 -10.72 35.39
N GLY A 194 4.75 -11.03 34.85
CA GLY A 194 4.36 -12.37 34.39
C GLY A 194 3.95 -13.34 35.51
N PRO A 195 3.42 -14.53 35.15
CA PRO A 195 2.96 -15.51 36.13
C PRO A 195 4.11 -16.11 36.95
N ARG A 196 3.83 -16.50 38.20
CA ARG A 196 4.81 -17.17 39.06
C ARG A 196 5.17 -18.52 38.47
N ARG A 197 6.46 -18.80 38.30
CA ARG A 197 6.95 -20.10 37.81
C ARG A 197 7.03 -21.07 38.98
N GLN A 198 6.15 -22.06 39.02
CA GLN A 198 6.03 -22.97 40.17
C GLN A 198 7.08 -24.10 40.22
N HIS A 199 7.87 -24.33 39.17
CA HIS A 199 8.60 -25.61 39.01
C HIS A 199 10.04 -25.55 38.47
N LYS A 200 10.76 -24.43 38.57
CA LYS A 200 12.19 -24.42 38.21
C LYS A 200 13.03 -23.67 39.24
N THR A 201 13.64 -24.44 40.15
CA THR A 201 14.65 -24.00 41.12
C THR A 201 15.82 -23.27 40.47
N ASP A 202 16.05 -23.50 39.17
CA ASP A 202 17.15 -22.91 38.39
C ASP A 202 16.69 -21.84 37.37
N SER A 203 15.47 -21.33 37.51
CA SER A 203 14.99 -20.26 36.61
C SER A 203 15.39 -18.88 37.11
N ALA A 204 15.86 -18.02 36.18
CA ALA A 204 16.19 -16.64 36.50
C ALA A 204 14.99 -15.92 37.17
N PRO A 205 15.21 -15.17 38.26
CA PRO A 205 14.14 -14.47 38.97
C PRO A 205 13.36 -13.53 38.04
N ARG A 206 12.04 -13.43 38.25
CA ARG A 206 11.19 -12.53 37.45
C ARG A 206 11.62 -11.07 37.61
N THR A 207 11.59 -10.30 36.53
CA THR A 207 11.83 -8.86 36.61
C THR A 207 10.73 -8.20 37.45
N LEU A 208 11.13 -7.37 38.40
CA LEU A 208 10.23 -6.48 39.10
C LEU A 208 10.15 -5.16 38.35
N ILE A 209 8.93 -4.62 38.20
CA ILE A 209 8.71 -3.26 37.73
C ILE A 209 8.23 -2.41 38.90
N MET A 210 8.81 -1.22 39.02
CA MET A 210 8.41 -0.22 40.00
C MET A 210 8.12 1.10 39.30
N LYS A 211 7.11 1.82 39.79
CA LYS A 211 6.77 3.18 39.35
C LYS A 211 7.01 4.15 40.48
N PHE A 212 7.87 5.13 40.24
CA PHE A 212 8.11 6.23 41.17
C PHE A 212 7.02 7.29 41.04
N LEU A 213 6.65 7.90 42.16
CA LEU A 213 5.71 9.02 42.17
C LEU A 213 6.32 10.26 41.48
N ASN A 214 7.61 10.51 41.70
CA ASN A 214 8.34 11.64 41.15
C ASN A 214 9.39 11.19 40.12
N TYR A 215 9.37 11.80 38.94
CA TYR A 215 10.31 11.51 37.86
C TYR A 215 11.77 11.81 38.22
N LYS A 216 12.01 12.87 39.02
CA LYS A 216 13.36 13.27 39.42
C LYS A 216 14.05 12.20 40.28
N ASP A 217 13.29 11.58 41.19
CA ASP A 217 13.80 10.53 42.07
C ASP A 217 14.19 9.29 41.26
N LYS A 218 13.34 8.92 40.29
CA LYS A 218 13.65 7.86 39.33
C LYS A 218 14.93 8.13 38.55
N GLU A 219 15.14 9.37 38.07
CA GLU A 219 16.37 9.72 37.35
C GLU A 219 17.61 9.65 38.25
N ALA A 220 17.51 10.12 39.49
CA ALA A 220 18.60 10.03 40.47
C ALA A 220 18.98 8.58 40.75
N VAL A 221 17.99 7.70 40.98
CA VAL A 221 18.18 6.25 41.18
C VAL A 221 18.86 5.61 39.98
N ILE A 222 18.39 5.85 38.76
CA ILE A 222 18.99 5.27 37.55
C ILE A 222 20.42 5.78 37.33
N LYS A 223 20.68 7.07 37.60
CA LYS A 223 22.02 7.66 37.45
C LYS A 223 23.00 7.04 38.47
N ALA A 224 22.58 6.89 39.72
CA ALA A 224 23.38 6.28 40.77
C ALA A 224 23.67 4.80 40.49
N ALA A 225 22.66 4.02 40.06
CA ALA A 225 22.84 2.63 39.68
C ALA A 225 23.86 2.46 38.52
N ARG A 226 23.84 3.35 37.53
CA ARG A 226 24.83 3.35 36.44
C ARG A 226 26.24 3.71 36.92
N ALA A 227 26.36 4.67 37.84
CA ALA A 227 27.63 5.09 38.40
C ALA A 227 28.28 3.98 39.26
N LYS A 228 27.48 3.30 40.09
CA LYS A 228 27.93 2.23 40.99
C LYS A 228 28.35 0.96 40.23
N LYS A 229 27.87 0.76 39.00
CA LYS A 229 28.10 -0.40 38.09
C LYS A 229 27.62 -1.76 38.62
N GLN A 230 27.96 -2.11 39.85
CA GLN A 230 27.57 -3.36 40.51
C GLN A 230 26.76 -3.07 41.76
N VAL A 231 25.50 -3.48 41.75
CA VAL A 231 24.62 -3.43 42.92
C VAL A 231 24.36 -4.85 43.38
N LEU A 232 24.52 -5.10 44.67
CA LEU A 232 24.37 -6.43 45.27
C LEU A 232 23.17 -6.42 46.23
N TYR A 233 22.44 -7.52 46.24
CA TYR A 233 21.46 -7.86 47.27
C TYR A 233 21.79 -9.25 47.81
N ASN A 234 22.14 -9.36 49.09
CA ASN A 234 22.55 -10.63 49.71
C ASN A 234 23.59 -11.40 48.85
N ASN A 235 24.63 -10.71 48.38
CA ASN A 235 25.66 -11.22 47.46
C ASN A 235 25.19 -11.59 46.03
N HIS A 236 23.92 -11.39 45.68
CA HIS A 236 23.41 -11.56 44.31
C HIS A 236 23.49 -10.25 43.52
N PRO A 237 23.99 -10.26 42.27
CA PRO A 237 24.07 -9.07 41.44
C PRO A 237 22.70 -8.67 40.89
N VAL A 238 22.23 -7.50 41.30
CA VAL A 238 20.96 -6.91 40.88
C VAL A 238 21.21 -5.75 39.93
N ARG A 239 20.34 -5.56 38.95
CA ARG A 239 20.50 -4.53 37.92
C ARG A 239 19.25 -3.68 37.75
N PHE A 240 19.45 -2.37 37.61
CA PHE A 240 18.41 -1.39 37.35
C PHE A 240 18.44 -0.99 35.87
N TYR A 241 17.30 -1.09 35.21
CA TYR A 241 17.10 -0.67 33.84
C TYR A 241 15.93 0.30 33.73
N GLN A 242 15.99 1.21 32.76
CA GLN A 242 14.81 2.01 32.42
C GLN A 242 13.76 1.10 31.79
N ASP A 243 12.48 1.34 32.08
CA ASP A 243 11.39 0.65 31.40
C ASP A 243 11.10 1.34 30.07
N VAL A 244 11.56 0.73 28.98
CA VAL A 244 11.39 1.25 27.62
C VAL A 244 10.47 0.31 26.83
N THR A 245 9.73 0.85 25.86
CA THR A 245 8.81 0.03 25.04
C THR A 245 9.59 -0.91 24.12
N ALA A 246 8.96 -2.01 23.70
CA ALA A 246 9.62 -3.00 22.84
C ALA A 246 10.02 -2.40 21.48
N GLU A 247 9.17 -1.55 20.92
CA GLU A 247 9.45 -0.82 19.69
C GLU A 247 10.62 0.14 19.85
N MET A 248 10.73 0.82 21.00
CA MET A 248 11.89 1.65 21.30
C MET A 248 13.16 0.82 21.38
N HIS A 249 13.11 -0.32 22.05
CA HIS A 249 14.24 -1.24 22.10
C HIS A 249 14.67 -1.69 20.71
N LYS A 250 13.71 -1.96 19.81
CA LYS A 250 13.99 -2.31 18.41
C LYS A 250 14.68 -1.15 17.68
N LYS A 251 14.14 0.07 17.75
CA LYS A 251 14.75 1.27 17.15
C LYS A 251 16.15 1.55 17.70
N LEU A 252 16.36 1.45 19.01
CA LEU A 252 17.68 1.63 19.63
C LEU A 252 18.68 0.53 19.23
N LYS A 253 18.19 -0.67 18.91
CA LYS A 253 19.00 -1.78 18.41
C LYS A 253 19.45 -1.55 16.97
N GLU A 254 18.63 -0.90 16.14
CA GLU A 254 19.04 -0.51 14.77
C GLU A 254 20.27 0.41 14.80
N PHE A 255 20.37 1.31 15.79
CA PHE A 255 21.56 2.15 15.98
C PHE A 255 22.73 1.44 16.71
N GLU A 256 22.66 0.14 17.02
CA GLU A 256 23.70 -0.54 17.79
C GLU A 256 25.04 -0.61 17.04
N GLU A 257 25.00 -0.87 15.74
CA GLU A 257 26.17 -0.94 14.88
C GLU A 257 26.82 0.43 14.71
N ALA A 258 26.05 1.46 14.35
CA ALA A 258 26.51 2.84 14.30
C ALA A 258 27.15 3.28 15.64
N ARG A 259 26.54 2.96 16.79
CA ARG A 259 27.12 3.26 18.11
C ARG A 259 28.42 2.51 18.38
N ARG A 260 28.58 1.29 17.87
CA ARG A 260 29.83 0.52 17.99
C ARG A 260 30.94 1.20 17.20
N GLN A 261 30.67 1.63 15.97
CA GLN A 261 31.64 2.34 15.12
C GLN A 261 32.01 3.72 15.71
N LEU A 262 31.05 4.46 16.25
CA LEU A 262 31.33 5.75 16.92
C LEU A 262 32.21 5.56 18.16
N ARG A 263 32.03 4.47 18.91
CA ARG A 263 32.93 4.13 20.04
C ARG A 263 34.34 3.81 19.56
N SER A 264 34.51 3.05 18.48
CA SER A 264 35.86 2.75 17.96
C SER A 264 36.57 4.00 17.42
N LEU A 265 35.81 4.98 16.92
CA LEU A 265 36.35 6.28 16.49
C LEU A 265 36.58 7.28 17.64
N GLY A 266 36.23 6.93 18.88
CA GLY A 266 36.38 7.82 20.03
C GLY A 266 35.45 9.03 20.04
N LEU A 267 34.39 9.04 19.20
CA LEU A 267 33.47 10.16 19.09
C LEU A 267 32.45 10.17 20.23
N ARG A 268 32.11 11.38 20.71
CA ARG A 268 31.03 11.56 21.69
C ARG A 268 29.68 11.43 21.00
N TYR A 269 28.83 10.56 21.53
CA TYR A 269 27.47 10.36 21.05
C TYR A 269 26.50 10.17 22.22
N GLY A 270 25.21 10.39 21.94
CA GLY A 270 24.11 10.17 22.88
C GLY A 270 22.85 9.72 22.15
N MET A 271 21.86 9.26 22.91
CA MET A 271 20.52 8.98 22.38
C MET A 271 19.54 10.01 22.94
N ILE A 272 18.80 10.66 22.06
CA ILE A 272 17.71 11.57 22.41
C ILE A 272 16.40 10.78 22.31
N PRO A 273 15.55 10.83 23.35
CA PRO A 273 14.21 10.25 23.26
C PRO A 273 13.43 10.83 22.06
N PRO A 274 12.61 10.02 21.36
CA PRO A 274 12.39 8.59 21.56
C PRO A 274 13.60 7.73 21.16
N ALA A 275 14.09 7.83 19.92
CA ALA A 275 15.23 7.04 19.42
C ALA A 275 16.01 7.78 18.33
N ARG A 276 16.52 8.97 18.64
CA ARG A 276 17.38 9.74 17.73
C ARG A 276 18.82 9.70 18.21
N LEU A 277 19.77 9.45 17.30
CA LEU A 277 21.19 9.43 17.62
C LEU A 277 21.76 10.83 17.46
N ILE A 278 22.40 11.36 18.50
CA ILE A 278 23.16 12.63 18.43
C ILE A 278 24.65 12.31 18.46
N VAL A 279 25.40 12.90 17.53
CA VAL A 279 26.86 12.72 17.41
C VAL A 279 27.50 14.10 17.37
N THR A 280 28.56 14.29 18.16
CA THR A 280 29.37 15.52 18.12
C THR A 280 30.64 15.28 17.29
N TYR A 281 30.78 16.02 16.20
CA TYR A 281 31.93 15.95 15.29
C TYR A 281 32.31 17.38 14.85
N ASN A 282 33.60 17.73 14.86
CA ASN A 282 34.11 19.06 14.51
C ASN A 282 33.31 20.21 15.17
N GLU A 283 33.09 20.10 16.49
CA GLU A 283 32.34 21.07 17.32
C GLU A 283 30.86 21.25 16.93
N ARG A 284 30.34 20.47 15.99
CA ARG A 284 28.93 20.47 15.58
C ARG A 284 28.22 19.21 16.06
N SER A 285 26.96 19.38 16.45
CA SER A 285 26.10 18.27 16.83
C SER A 285 25.18 17.89 15.68
N HIS A 286 25.23 16.63 15.27
CA HIS A 286 24.40 16.06 14.21
C HIS A 286 23.37 15.11 14.82
N ILE A 287 22.11 15.22 14.39
CA ILE A 287 21.00 14.39 14.87
C ILE A 287 20.51 13.52 13.72
N PHE A 288 20.39 12.22 13.97
CA PHE A 288 19.94 11.22 12.98
C PHE A 288 18.65 10.56 13.45
N ASN A 289 17.69 10.45 12.54
CA ASN A 289 16.41 9.80 12.79
C ASN A 289 16.40 8.32 12.35
N GLY A 290 17.29 7.94 11.43
CA GLY A 290 17.46 6.56 10.97
C GLY A 290 18.90 6.07 11.09
N ALA A 291 19.08 4.77 11.29
CA ALA A 291 20.39 4.13 11.37
C ALA A 291 21.18 4.31 10.07
N ASP A 292 20.53 4.19 8.91
CA ASP A 292 21.17 4.33 7.60
C ASP A 292 21.80 5.72 7.39
N GLU A 293 21.17 6.78 7.90
CA GLU A 293 21.70 8.14 7.82
C GLU A 293 22.96 8.30 8.68
N ALA A 294 22.94 7.72 9.89
CA ALA A 294 24.08 7.73 10.79
C ALA A 294 25.26 6.95 10.22
N GLU A 295 25.02 5.79 9.61
CA GLU A 295 26.07 4.97 8.99
C GLU A 295 26.71 5.65 7.78
N ARG A 296 25.92 6.30 6.92
CA ARG A 296 26.44 7.11 5.82
C ARG A 296 27.35 8.23 6.33
N PHE A 297 26.97 8.87 7.42
CA PHE A 297 27.78 9.92 8.05
C PHE A 297 29.09 9.36 8.63
N ILE A 298 29.06 8.21 9.29
CA ILE A 298 30.25 7.56 9.83
C ILE A 298 31.23 7.16 8.71
N LYS A 299 30.73 6.61 7.60
CA LYS A 299 31.55 6.30 6.42
C LYS A 299 32.26 7.53 5.87
N LYS A 300 31.57 8.68 5.85
CA LYS A 300 32.16 9.96 5.44
C LYS A 300 33.29 10.40 6.38
N ILE A 301 33.10 10.28 7.69
CA ILE A 301 34.18 10.60 8.65
C ILE A 301 35.38 9.68 8.45
N GLN A 302 35.15 8.39 8.18
CA GLN A 302 36.23 7.43 7.94
C GLN A 302 37.01 7.74 6.65
N SER A 303 36.34 8.19 5.58
CA SER A 303 37.03 8.62 4.36
C SER A 303 37.83 9.91 4.58
N ASP A 304 37.26 10.86 5.31
CA ASP A 304 37.94 12.14 5.60
C ASP A 304 39.22 11.88 6.43
N ASN A 305 39.16 10.99 7.42
CA ASN A 305 40.31 10.60 8.25
C ASN A 305 41.37 9.72 7.53
N GLN A 306 41.06 9.17 6.35
CA GLN A 306 42.02 8.43 5.51
C GLN A 306 42.70 9.31 4.46
N SER A 307 42.23 10.56 4.30
CA SER A 307 42.71 11.52 3.31
C SER A 307 43.80 12.45 3.84
N ASP A 308 43.92 12.55 5.16
CA ASP A 308 44.95 13.28 5.92
C ASP A 308 46.03 12.31 6.45
#